data_AF-A0A7R9TUX1-F1
#
_entry.id   AF-A0A7R9TUX1-F1
#
_cell.length_a   1.000
_cell.length_b   1.000
_cell.length_c   1.000
_cell.angle_alpha   90.00
_cell.angle_beta   90.00
_cell.angle_gamma   90.00
#
_symmetry.space_group_name_H-M   'P 1'
#
loop_
_entity.id
_entity.type
_entity.pdbx_description
1 polymer ?
#
loop_
_entity_poly.entity_id
_entity_poly.type
_entity_poly.pdbx_seq_one_letter_code
_entity_poly.pdbx_strand_id
1 'polypeptide(L)'
;LEMYERSLAITRAVLGEEAFATSLDATSTYNNIGNVYKAQGRLSEALEMHELSQDIRRAALGEEAFETSLDAAETFNCIGIVYKAQGRLSEALEMYERSHVIMRAALGEE
;
A
#
# COMPACT_ATOMS: atom_id res chain seq x y z
N LEU A 1 -8.48 -13.49 -6.23
CA LEU A 1 -8.87 -13.01 -4.89
C LEU A 1 -8.70 -14.15 -3.87
N GLU A 2 -9.43 -15.25 -4.04
CA GLU A 2 -9.39 -16.42 -3.14
C GLU A 2 -7.98 -16.93 -2.82
N MET A 3 -7.10 -17.04 -3.82
CA MET A 3 -5.70 -17.48 -3.59
C MET A 3 -4.91 -16.50 -2.71
N TYR A 4 -5.13 -15.19 -2.85
CA TYR A 4 -4.47 -14.18 -2.02
C TYR A 4 -4.99 -14.17 -0.60
N GLU A 5 -6.31 -14.29 -0.41
CA GLU A 5 -6.94 -14.39 0.90
C GLU A 5 -6.47 -15.65 1.65
N ARG A 6 -6.36 -16.78 0.93
CA ARG A 6 -5.79 -18.01 1.48
C ARG A 6 -4.32 -17.84 1.86
N SER A 7 -3.53 -17.13 1.05
CA SER A 7 -2.14 -16.81 1.39
C SER A 7 -2.04 -16.02 2.68
N LEU A 8 -2.84 -14.95 2.84
CA LEU A 8 -2.88 -14.15 4.07
C LEU A 8 -3.27 -14.98 5.29
N ALA A 9 -4.28 -15.84 5.15
CA ALA A 9 -4.73 -16.71 6.24
C ALA A 9 -3.63 -17.69 6.69
N ILE A 10 -2.90 -18.28 5.75
CA ILE A 10 -1.78 -19.18 6.05
C ILE A 10 -0.64 -18.40 6.73
N THR A 11 -0.23 -17.26 6.18
CA THR A 11 0.83 -16.42 6.77
C THR A 11 0.46 -16.00 8.19
N ARG A 12 -0.78 -15.56 8.42
CA ARG A 12 -1.28 -15.21 9.76
C ARG A 12 -1.23 -16.38 10.73
N ALA A 13 -1.66 -17.58 10.29
CA ALA A 13 -1.65 -18.76 11.14
C ALA A 13 -0.24 -19.24 11.50
N VAL A 14 0.73 -19.07 10.60
CA VAL A 14 2.13 -19.48 10.82
C VAL A 14 2.88 -18.50 11.72
N LEU A 15 2.68 -17.19 11.52
CA LEU A 15 3.41 -16.15 12.24
C LEU A 15 2.79 -15.80 13.60
N GLY A 16 1.48 -15.98 13.76
CA GLY A 16 0.71 -15.39 14.86
C GLY A 16 0.41 -13.90 14.63
N GLU A 17 -0.56 -13.34 15.35
CA GLU A 17 -1.12 -12.00 15.10
C GLU A 17 -0.07 -10.87 15.18
N GLU A 18 0.81 -10.92 16.19
CA GLU A 18 1.79 -9.86 16.44
C GLU A 18 2.87 -9.79 15.33
N ALA A 19 3.41 -10.93 14.92
CA ALA A 19 4.38 -11.00 13.84
C ALA A 19 3.73 -10.82 12.45
N PHE A 20 2.45 -11.16 12.30
CA PHE A 20 1.70 -10.88 11.08
C PHE A 20 1.48 -9.37 10.87
N ALA A 21 1.22 -8.61 11.93
CA ALA A 21 0.98 -7.17 11.87
C ALA A 21 2.18 -6.36 11.33
N THR A 22 3.37 -6.96 11.25
CA THR A 22 4.59 -6.38 10.68
C THR A 22 5.17 -7.21 9.52
N SER A 23 4.40 -8.16 8.99
CA SER A 23 4.87 -9.07 7.94
C SER A 23 4.88 -8.39 6.56
N LEU A 24 6.08 -8.17 6.00
CA LEU A 24 6.23 -7.61 4.66
C LEU A 24 5.62 -8.49 3.56
N ASP A 25 5.54 -9.81 3.75
CA ASP A 25 4.88 -10.72 2.79
C ASP A 25 3.37 -10.45 2.69
N ALA A 26 2.73 -10.08 3.81
CA ALA A 26 1.32 -9.71 3.83
C ALA A 26 1.06 -8.44 3.02
N THR A 27 1.98 -7.47 3.05
CA THR A 27 1.84 -6.16 2.38
C THR A 27 1.73 -6.32 0.85
N SER A 28 2.61 -7.12 0.24
CA SER A 28 2.60 -7.39 -1.20
C SER A 28 1.31 -8.10 -1.62
N THR A 29 0.78 -8.95 -0.75
CA THR A 29 -0.48 -9.64 -0.98
C THR A 29 -1.66 -8.66 -0.93
N TYR A 30 -1.72 -7.78 0.07
CA TYR A 30 -2.73 -6.73 0.15
C TYR A 30 -2.69 -5.78 -1.07
N ASN A 31 -1.51 -5.33 -1.50
CA ASN A 31 -1.37 -4.51 -2.70
C ASN A 31 -1.92 -5.20 -3.96
N ASN A 32 -1.70 -6.51 -4.11
CA ASN A 32 -2.24 -7.27 -5.23
C ASN A 32 -3.76 -7.40 -5.16
N ILE A 33 -4.33 -7.63 -3.97
CA ILE A 33 -5.79 -7.63 -3.78
C ILE A 33 -6.38 -6.26 -4.13
N GLY A 34 -5.75 -5.17 -3.68
CA GLY A 34 -6.17 -3.80 -3.99
C GLY A 34 -6.20 -3.52 -5.50
N ASN A 35 -5.17 -3.96 -6.22
CA ASN A 35 -5.13 -3.85 -7.68
C ASN A 35 -6.25 -4.64 -8.38
N VAL A 36 -6.58 -5.84 -7.87
CA VAL A 36 -7.71 -6.64 -8.38
C VAL A 36 -9.04 -5.93 -8.11
N TYR A 37 -9.28 -5.40 -6.91
CA TYR A 37 -10.50 -4.65 -6.61
C TYR A 37 -10.64 -3.39 -7.46
N LYS A 38 -9.56 -2.65 -7.67
CA LYS A 38 -9.54 -1.50 -8.58
C LYS A 38 -9.96 -1.90 -9.99
N ALA A 39 -9.41 -2.99 -10.52
CA ALA A 39 -9.77 -3.49 -11.85
C ALA A 39 -11.24 -3.91 -11.96
N GLN A 40 -11.87 -4.28 -10.84
CA GLN A 40 -13.31 -4.58 -10.75
C GLN A 40 -14.19 -3.34 -10.53
N GLY A 41 -13.61 -2.14 -10.42
CA GLY A 41 -14.32 -0.91 -10.07
C GLY A 41 -14.72 -0.81 -8.59
N ARG A 42 -14.24 -1.73 -7.75
CA ARG A 42 -14.48 -1.78 -6.30
C ARG A 42 -13.48 -0.87 -5.58
N LEU A 43 -13.62 0.44 -5.82
CA LEU A 43 -12.59 1.42 -5.46
C LEU A 43 -12.40 1.58 -3.95
N SER A 44 -13.47 1.51 -3.15
CA SER A 44 -13.35 1.63 -1.68
C SER A 44 -12.59 0.45 -1.08
N GLU A 45 -12.83 -0.75 -1.58
CA GLU A 45 -12.14 -1.96 -1.13
C GLU A 45 -10.69 -1.98 -1.64
N ALA A 46 -10.44 -1.44 -2.83
CA ALA A 46 -9.08 -1.25 -3.32
C ALA A 46 -8.27 -0.32 -2.42
N LEU A 47 -8.89 0.79 -1.98
CA LEU A 47 -8.28 1.76 -1.07
C LEU A 47 -7.93 1.09 0.27
N GLU A 48 -8.88 0.39 0.89
CA GLU A 48 -8.68 -0.30 2.17
C GLU A 48 -7.50 -1.28 2.11
N MET A 49 -7.34 -2.03 1.02
CA MET A 49 -6.22 -2.96 0.87
C MET A 49 -4.87 -2.23 0.75
N HIS A 50 -4.82 -1.10 0.04
CA HIS A 50 -3.59 -0.31 -0.07
C HIS A 50 -3.23 0.37 1.26
N GLU A 51 -4.21 0.84 2.03
CA GLU A 51 -4.03 1.41 3.37
C GLU A 51 -3.53 0.35 4.37
N LEU A 52 -4.11 -0.86 4.36
CA LEU A 52 -3.62 -1.98 5.18
C LEU A 52 -2.17 -2.35 4.84
N SER A 53 -1.81 -2.36 3.56
CA SER A 53 -0.43 -2.59 3.12
C SER A 53 0.52 -1.50 3.65
N GLN A 54 0.10 -0.23 3.58
CA GLN A 54 0.85 0.90 4.12
C GLN A 54 1.07 0.75 5.63
N ASP A 55 0.02 0.49 6.40
CA ASP A 55 0.09 0.46 7.86
C ASP A 55 0.99 -0.66 8.37
N ILE A 56 0.95 -1.84 7.74
CA ILE A 56 1.84 -2.96 8.07
C ILE A 56 3.30 -2.59 7.76
N ARG A 57 3.58 -1.96 6.61
CA ARG A 57 4.95 -1.53 6.27
C ARG A 57 5.47 -0.46 7.22
N ARG A 58 4.63 0.52 7.54
CA ARG A 58 4.93 1.57 8.52
C ARG A 58 5.22 0.98 9.90
N ALA A 59 4.44 0.01 10.35
CA ALA A 59 4.67 -0.69 11.62
C ALA A 59 5.97 -1.53 11.61
N ALA A 60 6.31 -2.15 10.47
CA ALA A 60 7.50 -2.99 10.33
C ALA A 60 8.82 -2.21 10.25
N LEU A 61 8.81 -1.07 9.52
CA LEU A 61 10.01 -0.28 9.23
C LEU A 61 10.20 0.90 10.18
N GLY A 62 9.12 1.36 10.81
CA GLY A 62 9.06 2.65 11.51
C GLY A 62 8.68 3.80 10.56
N GLU A 63 8.04 4.84 11.11
CA GLU A 63 7.45 5.96 10.35
C GLU A 63 8.43 6.62 9.38
N GLU A 64 9.58 7.06 9.89
CA GLU A 64 10.56 7.83 9.11
C GLU A 64 11.19 7.00 7.98
N ALA A 65 11.51 5.73 8.28
CA ALA A 65 12.07 4.80 7.30
C ALA A 65 11.05 4.45 6.22
N PHE A 66 9.77 4.30 6.59
CA PHE A 66 8.71 4.06 5.61
C PHE A 66 8.51 5.28 4.71
N GLU A 67 8.31 6.47 5.28
CA GLU A 67 7.96 7.71 4.55
C GLU A 67 9.03 8.16 3.53
N THR A 68 10.25 7.62 3.62
CA THR A 68 11.35 7.89 2.68
C THR A 68 11.66 6.72 1.74
N SER A 69 10.95 5.59 1.87
CA SER A 69 11.19 4.38 1.09
C SER A 69 10.53 4.40 -0.29
N LEU A 70 11.16 3.74 -1.27
CA LEU A 70 10.55 3.53 -2.60
C LEU A 70 9.21 2.79 -2.53
N ASP A 71 9.04 1.91 -1.54
CA ASP A 71 7.78 1.20 -1.31
C ASP A 71 6.64 2.16 -0.91
N ALA A 72 6.95 3.20 -0.12
CA ALA A 72 5.98 4.25 0.20
C ALA A 72 5.62 5.06 -1.05
N ALA A 73 6.60 5.37 -1.91
CA ALA A 73 6.33 6.05 -3.18
C ALA A 73 5.37 5.24 -4.08
N GLU A 74 5.56 3.93 -4.19
CA GLU A 74 4.64 3.06 -4.95
C GLU A 74 3.24 3.05 -4.31
N THR A 75 3.18 2.91 -2.99
CA THR A 75 1.91 2.83 -2.25
C THR A 75 1.11 4.13 -2.37
N PHE A 76 1.75 5.29 -2.22
CA PHE A 76 1.09 6.59 -2.44
C PHE A 76 0.59 6.72 -3.88
N ASN A 77 1.38 6.30 -4.87
CA ASN A 77 0.92 6.31 -6.25
C ASN A 77 -0.31 5.41 -6.49
N CYS A 78 -0.35 4.21 -5.90
CA CYS A 78 -1.52 3.33 -5.96
C CYS A 78 -2.77 3.97 -5.33
N ILE A 79 -2.64 4.55 -4.13
CA ILE A 79 -3.73 5.25 -3.44
C ILE A 79 -4.21 6.45 -4.28
N GLY A 80 -3.28 7.25 -4.82
CA GLY A 80 -3.60 8.39 -5.68
C GLY A 80 -4.40 7.98 -6.93
N ILE A 81 -4.06 6.85 -7.55
CA ILE A 81 -4.84 6.28 -8.67
C ILE A 81 -6.26 5.94 -8.24
N VAL A 82 -6.45 5.36 -7.05
CA VAL A 82 -7.79 5.01 -6.53
C VAL A 82 -8.60 6.26 -6.23
N TYR A 83 -8.02 7.27 -5.57
CA TYR A 83 -8.68 8.55 -5.33
C TYR A 83 -9.08 9.25 -6.63
N LYS A 84 -8.20 9.25 -7.63
CA LYS A 84 -8.52 9.79 -8.95
C LYS A 84 -9.72 9.07 -9.58
N ALA A 85 -9.76 7.75 -9.50
CA ALA A 85 -10.87 6.96 -10.01
C ALA A 85 -12.20 7.23 -9.26
N GLN A 86 -12.13 7.62 -7.99
CA GLN A 86 -13.29 8.06 -7.19
C GLN A 86 -13.70 9.53 -7.46
N GLY A 87 -12.94 10.28 -8.29
CA GLY A 87 -13.16 11.71 -8.51
C GLY A 87 -12.61 12.62 -7.40
N ARG A 88 -11.87 12.05 -6.44
CA ARG A 88 -11.23 12.76 -5.31
C ARG A 88 -9.90 13.35 -5.74
N LEU A 89 -9.95 14.36 -6.60
CA LEU A 89 -8.76 14.88 -7.30
C LEU A 89 -7.74 15.55 -6.37
N SER A 90 -8.19 16.27 -5.35
CA SER A 90 -7.28 16.92 -4.39
C SER A 90 -6.47 15.90 -3.60
N GLU A 91 -7.11 14.83 -3.14
CA GLU A 91 -6.46 13.77 -2.38
C GLU A 91 -5.56 12.91 -3.27
N ALA A 92 -5.96 12.70 -4.53
CA ALA A 92 -5.10 12.06 -5.52
C ALA A 92 -3.81 12.86 -5.76
N LEU A 93 -3.92 14.19 -5.89
CA LEU A 93 -2.78 15.07 -6.10
C LEU A 93 -1.81 15.01 -4.92
N GLU A 94 -2.31 15.10 -3.69
CA GLU A 94 -1.49 14.99 -2.48
C GLU A 94 -0.68 13.68 -2.45
N MET A 95 -1.31 12.56 -2.79
CA MET A 95 -0.63 11.27 -2.83
C MET A 95 0.43 11.21 -3.93
N TYR A 96 0.17 11.78 -5.10
CA TYR A 96 1.16 11.86 -6.18
C TYR A 96 2.34 12.77 -5.82
N GLU A 97 2.09 13.89 -5.13
CA GLU A 97 3.15 14.78 -4.66
C GLU A 97 4.07 14.08 -3.66
N ARG A 98 3.50 13.34 -2.69
CA ARG A 98 4.29 12.54 -1.74
C ARG A 98 5.14 11.49 -2.45
N SER A 99 4.56 10.75 -3.39
CA SER A 99 5.28 9.77 -4.20
C SER A 99 6.44 10.41 -5.00
N HIS A 100 6.16 11.57 -5.60
CA HIS A 100 7.14 12.31 -6.40
C HIS A 100 8.31 12.84 -5.57
N VAL A 101 8.06 13.36 -4.35
CA VAL A 101 9.11 13.82 -3.44
C VAL A 101 10.08 12.70 -3.10
N ILE A 102 9.57 11.51 -2.78
CA ILE A 102 10.39 10.34 -2.47
C ILE A 102 11.21 9.91 -3.69
N MET A 103 10.57 9.85 -4.87
CA MET A 103 11.26 9.43 -6.09
C MET A 103 12.39 10.38 -6.47
N ARG A 104 12.18 11.69 -6.32
CA ARG A 104 13.21 12.71 -6.53
C ARG A 104 14.40 12.54 -5.58
N ALA A 105 14.13 12.37 -4.29
CA ALA A 105 15.16 12.12 -3.30
C ALA A 105 15.97 10.84 -3.63
N ALA A 106 15.29 9.76 -4.05
CA ALA A 106 15.93 8.51 -4.41
C ALA A 106 16.81 8.61 -5.68
N LEU A 107 16.49 9.52 -6.59
CA LEU A 107 17.28 9.80 -7.81
C LEU A 107 18.42 10.81 -7.58
N GLY A 108 18.55 11.36 -6.37
CA GLY A 108 19.53 12.41 -6.07
C GLY A 108 19.19 13.77 -6.69
N GLU A 109 17.93 13.96 -7.08
CA GLU A 109 17.40 15.19 -7.64
C GLU A 109 16.74 16.00 -6.50
N GLU A 110 17.53 16.67 -5.65
CA GLU A 110 17.02 17.61 -4.62
C GLU A 110 16.77 19.03 -5.15
#